data_AF-A0A2T3WAK9-F1
#
_entry.id   AF-A0A2T3WAK9-F1
#
_cell.length_a   1.000
_cell.length_b   1.000
_cell.length_c   1.000
_cell.angle_alpha   90.00
_cell.angle_beta   90.00
_cell.angle_gamma   90.00
#
_symmetry.space_group_name_H-M   'P 1'
#
loop_
_entity.id
_entity.type
_entity.pdbx_description
1 polymer ?
#
loop_
_entity_poly.entity_id
_entity_poly.type
_entity_poly.pdbx_seq_one_letter_code
_entity_poly.pdbx_strand_id
1 'polypeptide(L)'
;MRPDALTLVEIADLLDAAYHADRNRSTQGPIPETRAALADYLGCHPETRAGVWSIWHPQLLAAGEDPGAAEDWLDAEFIEPCHEERWDEGGS
;
A
#
# COMPACT_ATOMS: atom_id res chain seq x y z
N MET A 1 14.03 1.10 1.14
CA MET A 1 13.32 2.37 0.80
C MET A 1 12.69 2.90 2.09
N ARG A 2 12.47 4.21 2.24
CA ARG A 2 11.83 4.82 3.43
C ARG A 2 10.46 5.40 3.06
N PRO A 3 9.35 4.69 3.34
CA PRO A 3 8.01 5.15 2.96
C PRO A 3 7.62 6.47 3.63
N ASP A 4 8.13 6.72 4.84
CA ASP A 4 7.96 7.97 5.60
C ASP A 4 8.57 9.21 4.92
N ALA A 5 9.50 8.99 3.99
CA ALA A 5 10.13 10.06 3.22
C ALA A 5 9.39 10.37 1.91
N LEU A 6 8.36 9.58 1.56
CA LEU A 6 7.56 9.76 0.35
C LEU A 6 6.34 10.63 0.64
N THR A 7 5.93 11.39 -0.36
CA THR A 7 4.65 12.10 -0.34
C THR A 7 3.50 11.12 -0.54
N LEU A 8 2.28 11.51 -0.14
CA LEU A 8 1.08 10.70 -0.37
C LEU A 8 0.84 10.39 -1.86
N VAL A 9 1.25 11.30 -2.75
CA VAL A 9 1.16 11.10 -4.21
C VAL A 9 2.13 10.02 -4.66
N GLU A 10 3.39 10.08 -4.24
CA GLU A 10 4.38 9.06 -4.59
C GLU A 10 4.00 7.67 -4.04
N ILE A 11 3.41 7.62 -2.85
CA ILE A 11 2.89 6.37 -2.29
C ILE A 11 1.70 5.86 -3.12
N ALA A 12 0.79 6.73 -3.54
CA ALA A 12 -0.34 6.36 -4.41
C ALA A 12 0.14 5.82 -5.76
N ASP A 13 1.14 6.45 -6.38
CA ASP A 13 1.71 5.99 -7.66
C ASP A 13 2.38 4.61 -7.53
N LEU A 14 3.10 4.38 -6.43
CA LEU A 14 3.71 3.07 -6.15
C LEU A 14 2.66 2.00 -5.86
N LEU A 15 1.57 2.38 -5.20
CA LEU A 15 0.45 1.49 -4.91
C LEU A 15 -0.30 1.10 -6.19
N ASP A 16 -0.53 2.05 -7.09
CA ASP A 16 -1.10 1.82 -8.41
C ASP A 16 -0.24 0.85 -9.23
N ALA A 17 1.08 1.07 -9.26
CA ALA A 17 2.02 0.18 -9.94
C ALA A 17 2.01 -1.24 -9.35
N ALA A 18 1.90 -1.37 -8.02
CA ALA A 18 1.80 -2.67 -7.36
C ALA A 18 0.48 -3.39 -7.69
N TYR A 19 -0.64 -2.66 -7.65
CA TYR A 19 -1.96 -3.17 -7.98
C TYR A 19 -2.03 -3.73 -9.41
N HIS A 20 -1.49 -2.97 -10.38
CA HIS A 20 -1.45 -3.43 -11.76
C HIS A 20 -0.48 -4.60 -11.97
N ALA A 21 0.63 -4.66 -11.22
CA ALA A 21 1.57 -5.77 -11.29
C ALA A 21 0.97 -7.08 -10.77
N ASP A 22 0.28 -7.06 -9.62
CA ASP A 22 -0.38 -8.24 -9.04
C ASP A 22 -1.49 -8.78 -9.95
N ARG A 23 -2.13 -7.89 -10.72
CA ARG A 23 -3.16 -8.24 -11.72
C ARG A 23 -2.58 -8.75 -13.05
N ASN A 24 -1.26 -8.92 -13.16
CA ASN A 24 -0.54 -9.22 -14.41
C ASN A 24 -0.81 -8.20 -15.53
N ARG A 25 -1.19 -6.97 -15.18
CA ARG A 25 -1.44 -5.87 -16.12
C ARG A 25 -0.20 -5.02 -16.35
N SER A 26 0.83 -5.14 -15.50
CA SER A 26 2.10 -4.44 -15.63
C SER A 26 3.28 -5.33 -15.21
N THR A 27 4.40 -5.23 -15.92
CA THR A 27 5.68 -5.80 -15.49
C THR A 27 6.55 -4.80 -14.73
N GLN A 28 6.06 -3.57 -14.54
CA GLN A 28 6.77 -2.43 -13.95
C GLN A 28 6.29 -2.13 -12.52
N GLY A 29 5.96 -3.17 -11.74
CA GLY A 29 5.63 -3.00 -10.32
C GLY A 29 6.84 -2.57 -9.49
N PRO A 30 6.61 -2.06 -8.26
CA PRO A 30 7.69 -1.80 -7.33
C PRO A 30 8.46 -3.09 -7.03
N ILE A 31 9.78 -2.96 -6.82
CA ILE A 31 10.60 -4.10 -6.43
C ILE A 31 10.10 -4.71 -5.11
N PRO A 32 10.33 -6.01 -4.84
CA PRO A 32 9.81 -6.69 -3.66
C PRO A 32 10.10 -5.97 -2.34
N GLU A 33 11.31 -5.42 -2.17
CA GLU A 33 11.68 -4.66 -0.97
C GLU A 33 10.88 -3.37 -0.79
N THR A 34 10.53 -2.70 -1.90
CA THR A 34 9.71 -1.48 -1.87
C THR A 34 8.25 -1.83 -1.59
N ARG A 35 7.75 -2.92 -2.19
CA ARG A 35 6.40 -3.45 -1.93
C ARG A 35 6.22 -3.80 -0.45
N ALA A 36 7.16 -4.56 0.12
CA ALA A 36 7.12 -4.95 1.54
C ALA A 36 7.16 -3.74 2.48
N ALA A 37 8.01 -2.74 2.20
CA ALA A 37 8.09 -1.54 3.01
C ALA A 37 6.79 -0.71 2.96
N LEU A 38 6.12 -0.65 1.79
CA LEU A 38 4.83 0.02 1.65
C LEU A 38 3.72 -0.71 2.40
N ALA A 39 3.66 -2.04 2.29
CA ALA A 39 2.69 -2.87 2.97
C ALA A 39 2.75 -2.69 4.50
N ASP A 40 3.96 -2.77 5.06
CA ASP A 40 4.22 -2.57 6.50
C ASP A 40 3.86 -1.15 6.95
N TYR A 41 4.31 -0.13 6.20
CA TYR A 41 4.04 1.26 6.55
C TYR A 41 2.54 1.61 6.48
N LEU A 42 1.84 1.20 5.42
CA LEU A 42 0.40 1.47 5.29
C LEU A 42 -0.43 0.68 6.32
N GLY A 43 0.05 -0.48 6.74
CA GLY A 43 -0.55 -1.24 7.85
C GLY A 43 -0.42 -0.54 9.19
N CYS A 44 0.71 0.11 9.46
CA CYS A 44 0.95 0.83 10.70
C CYS A 44 0.44 2.27 10.73
N HIS A 45 0.13 2.86 9.57
CA HIS A 45 -0.29 4.26 9.45
C HIS A 45 -1.66 4.41 8.77
N PRO A 46 -2.78 4.13 9.47
CA PRO A 46 -4.12 4.19 8.90
C PRO A 46 -4.50 5.58 8.38
N GLU A 47 -3.99 6.65 9.00
CA GLU A 47 -4.17 8.02 8.52
C GLU A 47 -3.49 8.26 7.17
N THR A 48 -2.31 7.67 6.97
CA THR A 48 -1.59 7.76 5.70
C THR A 48 -2.27 6.90 4.65
N ARG A 49 -2.74 5.70 5.01
CA ARG A 49 -3.58 4.87 4.14
C ARG A 49 -4.81 5.63 3.64
N ALA A 50 -5.56 6.28 4.54
CA ALA A 50 -6.74 7.07 4.14
C ALA A 50 -6.37 8.25 3.24
N GLY A 51 -5.23 8.92 3.50
CA GLY A 51 -4.71 9.99 2.66
C GLY A 51 -4.31 9.52 1.26
N VAL A 52 -3.62 8.39 1.17
CA VAL A 52 -3.25 7.74 -0.10
C VAL A 52 -4.49 7.31 -0.87
N TRP A 53 -5.47 6.70 -0.19
CA TRP A 53 -6.73 6.29 -0.80
C TRP A 53 -7.49 7.47 -1.41
N SER A 54 -7.51 8.62 -0.73
CA SER A 54 -8.14 9.85 -1.23
C SER A 54 -7.50 10.37 -2.52
N ILE A 55 -6.22 10.05 -2.77
CA ILE A 55 -5.48 10.42 -3.98
C ILE A 55 -5.61 9.35 -5.06
N TRP A 56 -5.58 8.07 -4.70
CA TRP A 56 -5.59 6.96 -5.64
C TRP A 56 -6.98 6.63 -6.17
N HIS A 57 -8.01 6.70 -5.32
CA HIS A 57 -9.41 6.45 -5.69
C HIS A 57 -9.88 7.23 -6.95
N PRO A 58 -9.68 8.56 -7.08
CA PRO A 58 -10.05 9.27 -8.30
C PRO A 58 -9.22 8.85 -9.52
N GLN A 59 -7.98 8.37 -9.35
CA GLN A 59 -7.15 7.88 -10.45
C GLN A 59 -7.69 6.55 -11.00
N LEU A 60 -8.08 5.63 -10.11
CA LEU A 60 -8.75 4.38 -10.49
C LEU A 60 -10.02 4.65 -11.29
N LEU A 61 -10.87 5.56 -10.81
CA LEU A 61 -12.07 5.97 -11.54
C LEU A 61 -11.74 6.56 -12.92
N ALA A 62 -10.72 7.41 -13.01
CA ALA A 62 -10.29 8.02 -14.27
C ALA A 62 -9.72 6.98 -15.26
N ALA A 63 -9.07 5.94 -14.75
CA ALA A 63 -8.55 4.80 -15.52
C ALA A 63 -9.65 3.80 -15.91
N GLY A 64 -10.87 3.94 -15.39
CA GLY A 64 -11.96 2.97 -15.59
C GLY A 64 -11.78 1.68 -14.81
N GLU A 65 -10.93 1.69 -13.77
CA GLU A 65 -10.77 0.60 -12.82
C GLU A 65 -11.89 0.59 -11.79
N ASP A 66 -12.11 -0.57 -11.17
CA ASP A 66 -13.06 -0.73 -10.07
C ASP A 66 -12.39 -0.34 -8.74
N PRO A 67 -12.83 0.76 -8.08
CA PRO A 67 -12.26 1.16 -6.80
C PRO A 67 -12.60 0.19 -5.67
N GLY A 68 -13.75 -0.48 -5.70
CA GLY A 68 -14.09 -1.48 -4.68
C GLY A 68 -13.10 -2.64 -4.73
N ALA A 69 -12.81 -3.15 -5.93
CA ALA A 69 -11.81 -4.20 -6.11
C ALA A 69 -10.38 -3.77 -5.74
N ALA A 70 -10.08 -2.47 -5.78
CA ALA A 70 -8.80 -1.92 -5.34
C ALA A 70 -8.74 -1.76 -3.81
N GLU A 71 -9.84 -1.35 -3.19
CA GLU A 71 -9.99 -1.24 -1.73
C GLU A 71 -9.88 -2.62 -1.08
N ASP A 72 -10.61 -3.61 -1.61
CA ASP A 72 -10.55 -5.00 -1.15
C ASP A 72 -9.12 -5.55 -1.25
N TRP A 73 -8.43 -5.34 -2.38
CA TRP A 73 -7.04 -5.77 -2.54
C TRP A 73 -6.11 -5.05 -1.56
N LEU A 74 -6.28 -3.73 -1.37
CA LEU A 74 -5.46 -2.93 -0.46
C LEU A 74 -5.53 -3.48 0.97
N ASP A 75 -6.75 -3.72 1.46
CA ASP A 75 -6.99 -4.11 2.84
C ASP A 75 -6.83 -5.62 3.11
N ALA A 76 -7.07 -6.49 2.13
CA ALA A 76 -7.03 -7.94 2.32
C ALA A 76 -5.77 -8.63 1.78
N GLU A 77 -5.09 -8.04 0.80
CA GLU A 77 -3.99 -8.71 0.08
C GLU A 77 -2.67 -7.94 0.10
N PHE A 78 -2.72 -6.60 0.18
CA PHE A 78 -1.53 -5.76 0.09
C PHE A 78 -0.97 -5.36 1.45
N ILE A 79 -1.82 -4.88 2.35
CA ILE A 79 -1.40 -4.41 3.67
C ILE A 79 -1.09 -5.60 4.58
N GLU A 80 0.08 -5.54 5.22
CA GLU A 80 0.40 -6.45 6.30
C GLU A 80 -0.16 -5.87 7.62
N PRO A 81 -0.74 -6.69 8.50
CA PRO A 81 -1.16 -6.21 9.81
C PRO A 81 0.04 -5.59 10.54
N CYS A 82 -0.14 -4.40 11.12
CA CYS A 82 0.94 -3.77 11.87
C CYS A 82 1.40 -4.69 13.00
N HIS A 83 2.62 -5.20 12.91
CA HIS A 83 3.20 -6.04 13.95
C HIS A 83 3.65 -5.16 15.12
N GLU A 84 2.71 -4.69 15.95
CA GLU A 84 3.04 -4.06 17.24
C GLU A 84 3.64 -5.09 18.25
N GLU A 85 3.65 -6.39 17.92
CA GLU A 85 4.01 -7.48 18.83
C GLU A 85 5.41 -8.09 18.59
N ARG A 86 6.48 -7.29 18.57
CA ARG A 86 7.86 -7.83 18.76
C ARG A 86 8.57 -7.31 20.02
N TRP A 87 7.89 -6.53 20.86
CA TRP A 87 8.49 -5.95 22.08
C TRP A 87 7.85 -6.40 23.40
N ASP A 88 7.21 -7.57 23.43
CA ASP A 88 6.82 -8.26 24.67
C ASP A 88 7.32 -9.71 24.68
N GLU A 89 8.62 -9.94 24.54
CA GLU A 89 9.26 -11.15 25.09
C GLU A 89 10.67 -10.84 25.58
N GLY A 90 10.71 -10.09 26.67
CA GLY A 90 11.91 -9.73 27.40
C GLY A 90 11.59 -9.30 28.83
N GLY A 91 10.97 -10.17 29.64
CA GLY A 91 11.00 -9.99 31.10
C GLY A 91 9.81 -10.54 31.88
N SER A 92 9.94 -11.79 32.36
CA SER A 92 9.92 -12.13 33.79
C SER A 92 10.23 -13.61 33.99
#